data_AF-A0A438AGK8-F1
#
_entry.id   AF-A0A438AGK8-F1
#
_cell.length_a   1.000
_cell.length_b   1.000
_cell.length_c   1.000
_cell.angle_alpha   90.00
_cell.angle_beta   90.00
_cell.angle_gamma   90.00
#
_symmetry.space_group_name_H-M   'P 1'
#
loop_
_entity.id
_entity.type
_entity.pdbx_description
1 polymer ?
#
loop_
_entity_poly.entity_id
_entity_poly.type
_entity_poly.pdbx_seq_one_letter_code
_entity_poly.pdbx_strand_id
1 'polypeptide(L)'
;MEDVLGALGIFALVVMALVGAVVGWIASVVAGGHRARLVALGVLGAVALPFVAAALGLGVIVGGGLLVLLLAAFLGAVALLILVRLIFR
;
A
#
# COMPACT_ATOMS: atom_id res chain seq x y z
N MET A 1 1.45 -27.63 -6.49
CA MET A 1 2.25 -26.46 -6.04
C MET A 1 1.64 -25.17 -6.56
N GLU A 2 1.03 -25.18 -7.74
CA GLU A 2 0.33 -24.03 -8.34
C GLU A 2 -0.84 -23.52 -7.48
N ASP A 3 -1.66 -24.39 -6.90
CA ASP A 3 -2.78 -23.96 -6.04
C ASP A 3 -2.34 -23.22 -4.77
N VAL A 4 -1.21 -23.62 -4.18
CA VAL A 4 -0.66 -22.99 -2.97
C VAL A 4 -0.13 -21.59 -3.30
N LEU A 5 0.59 -21.44 -4.42
CA LEU A 5 1.09 -20.15 -4.88
C LEU A 5 -0.05 -19.22 -5.30
N GLY A 6 -1.09 -19.75 -5.95
CA GLY A 6 -2.30 -18.99 -6.29
C GLY A 6 -3.03 -18.48 -5.06
N ALA A 7 -3.21 -19.34 -4.05
CA ALA A 7 -3.85 -18.96 -2.78
C ALA A 7 -3.06 -17.87 -2.02
N LEU A 8 -1.72 -17.99 -1.97
CA LEU A 8 -0.86 -16.99 -1.34
C LEU A 8 -0.89 -15.65 -2.08
N GLY A 9 -0.93 -15.66 -3.42
CA GLY A 9 -1.04 -14.44 -4.23
C GLY A 9 -2.35 -13.70 -3.97
N ILE A 10 -3.48 -14.43 -3.96
CA ILE A 10 -4.79 -13.86 -3.64
C ILE A 10 -4.81 -13.32 -2.21
N PHE A 11 -4.29 -14.10 -1.25
CA PHE A 11 -4.21 -13.67 0.15
C PHE A 11 -3.41 -12.37 0.30
N ALA A 12 -2.23 -12.28 -0.34
CA ALA A 12 -1.40 -11.08 -0.31
C ALA A 12 -2.12 -9.85 -0.90
N LEU A 13 -2.84 -10.02 -2.02
CA LEU A 13 -3.64 -8.94 -2.63
C LEU A 13 -4.76 -8.46 -1.70
N VAL A 14 -5.48 -9.40 -1.06
CA VAL A 14 -6.56 -9.06 -0.11
C VAL A 14 -5.99 -8.31 1.09
N VAL A 15 -4.91 -8.80 1.69
CA VAL A 15 -4.26 -8.13 2.83
C VAL A 15 -3.79 -6.74 2.43
N MET A 16 -3.17 -6.58 1.25
CA MET A 16 -2.69 -5.29 0.79
C MET A 16 -3.83 -4.29 0.53
N ALA A 17 -4.95 -4.77 -0.03
CA ALA A 17 -6.15 -3.97 -0.20
C ALA A 17 -6.74 -3.53 1.15
N LEU A 18 -6.79 -4.42 2.14
CA LEU A 18 -7.26 -4.09 3.50
C LEU A 18 -6.35 -3.06 4.18
N VAL A 19 -5.02 -3.22 4.09
CA VAL A 19 -4.06 -2.25 4.64
C VAL A 19 -4.23 -0.89 3.97
N GLY A 20 -4.32 -0.84 2.64
CA GLY A 20 -4.59 0.40 1.90
C GLY A 20 -5.90 1.07 2.30
N ALA A 21 -6.96 0.28 2.52
CA ALA A 21 -8.24 0.79 2.97
C ALA A 21 -8.17 1.37 4.38
N VAL A 22 -7.51 0.69 5.32
CA VAL A 22 -7.30 1.17 6.70
C VAL A 22 -6.49 2.47 6.71
N VAL A 23 -5.40 2.53 5.93
CA VAL A 23 -4.58 3.74 5.81
C VAL A 23 -5.39 4.90 5.23
N GLY A 24 -6.12 4.66 4.14
CA GLY A 24 -6.97 5.69 3.52
C GLY A 24 -8.11 6.14 4.43
N TRP A 25 -8.62 5.25 5.28
CA TRP A 25 -9.61 5.59 6.31
C TRP A 25 -9.01 6.46 7.40
N ILE A 26 -7.85 6.10 7.95
CA ILE A 26 -7.13 6.92 8.94
C ILE A 26 -6.82 8.30 8.35
N ALA A 27 -6.36 8.35 7.11
CA ALA A 27 -6.12 9.62 6.40
C ALA A 27 -7.38 10.48 6.33
N SER A 28 -8.55 9.87 6.10
CA SER A 28 -9.83 10.60 6.07
C SER A 28 -10.27 11.16 7.41
N VAL A 29 -9.89 10.51 8.50
CA VAL A 29 -10.16 10.99 9.87
C VAL A 29 -9.23 12.15 10.21
N VAL A 30 -7.96 12.08 9.79
CA VAL A 30 -6.94 13.09 10.12
C VAL A 30 -7.06 14.35 9.23
N ALA A 31 -7.24 14.19 7.92
CA ALA A 31 -7.27 15.30 6.98
C ALA A 31 -8.65 16.01 6.91
N GLY A 32 -9.70 15.33 7.34
CA GLY A 32 -11.07 15.75 7.05
C GLY A 32 -11.42 15.59 5.55
N GLY A 33 -12.71 15.59 5.23
CA GLY A 33 -13.20 15.51 3.84
C GLY A 33 -13.73 14.14 3.41
N HIS A 34 -13.67 13.87 2.10
CA HIS A 34 -14.41 12.78 1.45
C HIS A 34 -13.79 11.40 1.74
N ARG A 35 -14.29 10.74 2.79
CA ARG A 35 -13.81 9.43 3.27
C ARG A 35 -13.65 8.37 2.18
N ALA A 36 -14.66 8.23 1.32
CA ALA A 36 -14.64 7.23 0.24
C ALA A 36 -13.47 7.44 -0.74
N ARG A 37 -13.16 8.70 -1.08
CA ARG A 37 -12.07 9.03 -2.01
C ARG A 37 -10.70 8.73 -1.40
N LEU A 38 -10.51 9.04 -0.12
CA LEU A 38 -9.24 8.79 0.57
C LEU A 38 -8.99 7.30 0.81
N VAL A 39 -10.04 6.52 1.13
CA VAL A 39 -9.97 5.06 1.19
C VAL A 39 -9.59 4.46 -0.17
N ALA A 40 -10.25 4.89 -1.25
CA ALA A 40 -9.93 4.41 -2.60
C ALA A 40 -8.49 4.74 -3.00
N LEU A 41 -8.01 5.95 -2.70
CA LEU A 41 -6.62 6.35 -2.94
C LEU A 41 -5.63 5.53 -2.09
N GLY A 42 -5.98 5.19 -0.85
CA GLY A 42 -5.17 4.33 0.01
C GLY A 42 -5.02 2.92 -0.56
N VAL A 43 -6.11 2.32 -1.06
CA VAL A 43 -6.09 1.01 -1.73
C VAL A 43 -5.26 1.08 -3.02
N LEU A 44 -5.53 2.06 -3.88
CA LEU A 44 -4.79 2.24 -5.14
C LEU A 44 -3.31 2.47 -4.88
N GLY A 45 -2.97 3.27 -3.88
CA GLY A 45 -1.60 3.53 -3.46
C GLY A 45 -0.91 2.28 -2.96
N ALA A 46 -1.54 1.51 -2.07
CA ALA A 46 -0.99 0.26 -1.56
C ALA A 46 -0.76 -0.76 -2.68
N VAL A 47 -1.68 -0.86 -3.64
CA VAL A 47 -1.55 -1.76 -4.79
C VAL A 47 -0.49 -1.30 -5.79
N ALA A 48 -0.43 -0.01 -6.09
CA ALA A 48 0.52 0.53 -7.06
C ALA A 48 1.96 0.55 -6.53
N LEU A 49 2.15 0.75 -5.24
CA LEU A 49 3.48 0.89 -4.61
C LEU A 49 4.47 -0.23 -4.95
N PRO A 50 4.15 -1.54 -4.84
CA PRO A 50 5.10 -2.59 -5.20
C PRO A 50 5.52 -2.54 -6.68
N PHE A 51 4.62 -2.17 -7.59
CA PHE A 51 4.95 -2.02 -9.01
C PHE A 51 5.83 -0.80 -9.28
N VAL A 52 5.53 0.32 -8.62
CA VAL A 52 6.36 1.54 -8.69
C VAL A 52 7.75 1.27 -8.10
N ALA A 53 7.82 0.60 -6.95
CA ALA A 53 9.08 0.21 -6.33
C ALA A 53 9.89 -0.74 -7.22
N ALA A 54 9.24 -1.72 -7.86
CA ALA A 54 9.88 -2.61 -8.82
C ALA A 54 10.41 -1.84 -10.05
N ALA A 55 9.62 -0.93 -10.61
CA ALA A 55 10.02 -0.08 -11.74
C ALA A 55 11.20 0.85 -11.42
N LEU A 56 11.30 1.30 -10.17
CA LEU A 56 12.43 2.09 -9.65
C LEU A 56 13.66 1.23 -9.30
N GLY A 57 13.63 -0.08 -9.53
CA GLY A 57 14.74 -0.99 -9.21
C GLY A 57 14.89 -1.32 -7.72
N LEU A 58 13.90 -0.97 -6.89
CA LEU A 58 13.91 -1.21 -5.44
C LEU A 58 13.48 -2.64 -5.07
N GLY A 59 13.24 -3.50 -6.06
CA GLY A 59 12.79 -4.89 -5.84
C GLY A 59 13.74 -5.74 -5.00
N VAL A 60 15.04 -5.43 -5.00
CA VAL A 60 16.08 -6.13 -4.22
C VAL A 60 15.93 -5.90 -2.71
N ILE A 61 15.37 -4.75 -2.29
CA ILE A 61 15.11 -4.46 -0.87
C ILE A 61 14.00 -5.37 -0.34
N VAL A 62 13.01 -5.69 -1.18
CA VAL A 62 11.81 -6.47 -0.81
C VAL A 62 12.07 -7.99 -0.72
N GLY A 63 13.19 -8.48 -1.26
CA GLY A 63 13.59 -9.89 -1.19
C GLY A 63 14.00 -10.39 0.21
N GLY A 64 14.04 -9.52 1.22
CA GLY A 64 14.53 -9.82 2.58
C GLY A 64 13.56 -10.58 3.50
N GLY A 65 12.40 -11.01 3.02
CA GLY A 65 11.39 -11.74 3.79
C GLY A 65 10.23 -10.86 4.29
N LEU A 66 9.26 -11.48 4.97
CA LEU A 66 7.94 -10.90 5.28
C LEU A 66 8.01 -9.56 6.04
N LEU A 67 8.99 -9.42 6.95
CA LEU A 67 9.23 -8.19 7.70
C LEU A 67 9.65 -7.01 6.81
N VAL A 68 10.45 -7.27 5.78
CA VAL A 68 10.92 -6.22 4.89
C VAL A 68 9.81 -5.76 3.96
N LEU A 69 8.94 -6.69 3.54
CA LEU A 69 7.71 -6.38 2.80
C LEU A 69 6.76 -5.50 3.64
N LEU A 70 6.57 -5.83 4.93
CA LEU A 70 5.73 -5.05 5.84
C LEU A 70 6.27 -3.64 6.08
N LEU A 71 7.58 -3.49 6.29
CA LEU A 71 8.23 -2.19 6.46
C LEU A 71 8.17 -1.36 5.18
N ALA A 72 8.38 -1.97 4.01
CA ALA A 72 8.28 -1.30 2.73
C ALA A 72 6.85 -0.82 2.46
N ALA A 73 5.84 -1.66 2.75
CA ALA A 73 4.43 -1.28 2.63
C ALA A 73 4.07 -0.13 3.59
N PHE A 74 4.55 -0.17 4.84
CA PHE A 74 4.35 0.88 5.83
C PHE A 74 5.00 2.20 5.39
N LEU A 75 6.26 2.18 4.98
CA LEU A 75 7.00 3.35 4.50
C LEU A 75 6.36 3.93 3.24
N GLY A 76 5.92 3.07 2.32
CA GLY A 76 5.22 3.48 1.11
C GLY A 76 3.88 4.14 1.40
N ALA A 77 3.10 3.59 2.33
CA ALA A 77 1.85 4.17 2.80
C ALA A 77 2.07 5.55 3.44
N VAL A 78 3.10 5.69 4.29
CA VAL A 78 3.49 6.97 4.91
C VAL A 78 3.93 7.99 3.85
N ALA A 79 4.76 7.58 2.89
CA ALA A 79 5.25 8.45 1.82
C ALA A 79 4.11 8.95 0.93
N LEU A 80 3.16 8.09 0.55
CA LEU A 80 1.96 8.48 -0.19
C LEU A 80 1.10 9.46 0.61
N LEU A 81 0.95 9.25 1.92
CA LEU A 81 0.21 10.15 2.81
C LEU A 81 0.86 11.54 2.88
N ILE A 82 2.18 11.58 2.99
CA ILE A 82 2.96 12.83 2.96
C ILE A 82 2.79 13.51 1.61
N LEU A 83 2.89 12.77 0.50
CA LEU A 83 2.77 13.30 -0.85
C LEU A 83 1.37 13.89 -1.10
N VAL A 84 0.32 13.17 -0.71
CA VAL A 84 -1.08 13.64 -0.80
C VAL A 84 -1.27 14.90 0.04
N ARG A 85 -0.73 14.95 1.26
CA ARG A 85 -0.76 16.15 2.10
C ARG A 85 0.00 17.34 1.50
N LEU A 86 1.04 17.08 0.72
CA LEU A 86 1.85 18.12 0.08
C LEU A 86 1.17 18.68 -1.19
N ILE A 87 0.50 17.82 -1.96
CA ILE A 87 -0.19 18.17 -3.21
C ILE A 87 -1.55 18.82 -2.94
N PHE A 88 -2.31 18.32 -1.96
CA PHE A 88 -3.66 18.78 -1.66
C PHE A 88 -3.71 19.75 -0.45
N ARG A 89 -2.70 20.61 -0.30
CA ARG A 89 -2.75 21.68 0.72
C ARG A 89 -3.94 22.62 0.53
#